data_AF-A0A2P4Q6L7-F1
#
_entry.id   AF-A0A2P4Q6L7-F1
#
_cell.length_a   1.000
_cell.length_b   1.000
_cell.length_c   1.000
_cell.angle_alpha   90.00
_cell.angle_beta   90.00
_cell.angle_gamma   90.00
#
_symmetry.space_group_name_H-M   'P 1'
#
loop_
_entity.id
_entity.type
_entity.pdbx_description
1 polymer ?
#
loop_
_entity_poly.entity_id
_entity_poly.type
_entity_poly.pdbx_seq_one_letter_code
_entity_poly.pdbx_strand_id
1 'polypeptide(L)'
;MSDGQENNKISSSEDVLDESFHTNKTVTKRSSTLLIPQNKFKRKKQKRIEWTQEELEELEEGMEKFGTNWTLILNMSSGPLKNRTNVQLKDKARNEKRRREREGIPLGIFQKATG
;
A
#
# COMPACT_ATOMS: atom_id res chain seq x y z
N MET A 1 -55.07 1.18 -11.15
CA MET A 1 -53.67 1.54 -11.45
C MET A 1 -52.87 1.35 -10.17
N SER A 2 -51.92 0.41 -10.24
CA SER A 2 -50.86 0.05 -9.30
C SER A 2 -51.24 -0.55 -7.93
N ASP A 3 -51.11 -1.87 -7.90
CA ASP A 3 -50.88 -2.77 -6.78
C ASP A 3 -49.62 -2.42 -5.94
N GLY A 4 -49.59 -2.97 -4.72
CA GLY A 4 -48.34 -3.52 -4.16
C GLY A 4 -47.82 -2.87 -2.89
N GLN A 5 -48.26 -3.40 -1.74
CA GLN A 5 -47.56 -3.33 -0.45
C GLN A 5 -46.23 -4.09 -0.54
N GLU A 6 -45.17 -3.67 0.18
CA GLU A 6 -44.57 -4.51 1.23
C GLU A 6 -43.58 -3.75 2.11
N ASN A 7 -43.61 -4.12 3.39
CA ASN A 7 -42.85 -3.61 4.51
C ASN A 7 -41.71 -4.58 4.83
N ASN A 8 -40.61 -4.12 5.46
CA ASN A 8 -39.83 -4.83 6.49
C ASN A 8 -38.59 -3.96 6.81
N LYS A 9 -38.43 -3.32 7.97
CA LYS A 9 -38.31 -3.83 9.35
C LYS A 9 -37.18 -4.84 9.54
N ILE A 10 -36.07 -4.38 10.13
CA ILE A 10 -35.08 -5.06 11.00
C ILE A 10 -34.24 -3.89 11.56
N SER A 11 -34.49 -3.34 12.75
CA SER A 11 -34.35 -3.88 14.12
C SER A 11 -32.95 -4.41 14.44
N SER A 12 -32.22 -3.59 15.21
CA SER A 12 -31.52 -3.93 16.47
C SER A 12 -30.65 -5.18 16.53
N SER A 13 -29.42 -5.02 17.01
CA SER A 13 -28.68 -5.83 18.02
C SER A 13 -27.19 -5.52 17.83
N GLU A 14 -26.51 -4.80 18.72
CA GLU A 14 -26.00 -5.27 20.03
C GLU A 14 -25.05 -6.48 19.85
N ASP A 15 -23.76 -6.19 20.04
CA ASP A 15 -22.62 -7.03 20.50
C ASP A 15 -22.48 -8.48 20.06
N VAL A 16 -21.40 -8.78 19.32
CA VAL A 16 -20.54 -9.95 19.60
C VAL A 16 -19.08 -9.63 19.25
N LEU A 17 -18.24 -9.41 20.27
CA LEU A 17 -16.80 -9.64 20.19
C LEU A 17 -16.60 -11.17 20.15
N ASP A 18 -16.05 -11.72 19.06
CA ASP A 18 -15.44 -13.04 19.09
C ASP A 18 -14.04 -13.01 18.46
N GLU A 19 -13.10 -13.37 19.31
CA GLU A 19 -11.67 -13.46 19.09
C GLU A 19 -11.39 -14.85 18.52
N SER A 20 -10.95 -14.95 17.25
CA SER A 20 -10.36 -16.21 16.77
C SER A 20 -9.14 -15.99 15.89
N PHE A 21 -7.99 -16.19 16.52
CA PHE A 21 -6.66 -16.31 15.94
C PHE A 21 -6.45 -17.69 15.30
N HIS A 22 -6.71 -17.90 14.00
CA HIS A 22 -6.21 -19.11 13.31
C HIS A 22 -5.90 -18.79 11.84
N THR A 23 -4.65 -18.39 11.53
CA THR A 23 -3.58 -19.20 10.90
C THR A 23 -4.04 -19.91 9.61
N ASN A 24 -3.40 -19.73 8.44
CA ASN A 24 -2.35 -20.61 7.87
C ASN A 24 -2.12 -20.16 6.40
N LYS A 25 -0.88 -19.96 5.92
CA LYS A 25 -0.14 -20.76 4.90
C LYS A 25 0.74 -19.75 4.12
N THR A 26 2.01 -19.98 3.77
CA THR A 26 2.67 -21.20 3.31
C THR A 26 4.15 -21.24 3.69
N VAL A 27 4.55 -22.31 4.38
CA VAL A 27 5.93 -22.83 4.36
C VAL A 27 6.04 -23.75 3.14
N THR A 28 7.03 -23.55 2.27
CA THR A 28 7.68 -24.64 1.52
C THR A 28 9.11 -24.23 1.22
N LYS A 29 10.03 -24.76 2.03
CA LYS A 29 11.44 -24.90 1.70
C LYS A 29 11.59 -26.16 0.85
N ARG A 30 12.36 -26.09 -0.23
CA ARG A 30 13.18 -27.22 -0.70
C ARG A 30 14.54 -26.70 -1.14
N SER A 31 15.57 -27.22 -0.47
CA SER A 31 17.00 -26.97 -0.70
C SER A 31 17.57 -28.02 -1.65
N SER A 32 18.57 -27.64 -2.45
CA SER A 32 19.74 -28.48 -2.72
C SER A 32 20.86 -27.68 -3.42
N THR A 33 21.99 -27.52 -2.71
CA THR A 33 23.40 -27.38 -3.17
C THR A 33 23.74 -26.29 -4.20
N LEU A 34 24.65 -25.35 -3.95
CA LEU A 34 26.11 -25.55 -3.92
C LEU A 34 26.81 -24.60 -2.93
N LEU A 35 27.81 -25.13 -2.23
CA LEU A 35 28.62 -24.43 -1.23
C LEU A 35 29.63 -23.49 -1.91
N ILE A 36 29.17 -22.32 -2.31
CA ILE A 36 30.05 -21.22 -2.68
C ILE A 36 30.58 -20.62 -1.35
N PRO A 37 31.89 -20.42 -1.15
CA PRO A 37 32.39 -19.63 -0.04
C PRO A 37 32.00 -18.18 -0.29
N GLN A 38 30.76 -17.85 0.04
CA GLN A 38 30.21 -16.51 -0.05
C GLN A 38 30.92 -15.69 1.03
N ASN A 39 31.82 -14.82 0.59
CA ASN A 39 32.45 -13.83 1.44
C ASN A 39 31.34 -13.04 2.17
N LYS A 40 31.15 -13.36 3.45
CA LYS A 40 30.03 -12.88 4.28
C LYS A 40 30.32 -11.45 4.72
N PHE A 41 30.39 -10.51 3.77
CA PHE A 41 30.24 -9.10 4.11
C PHE A 41 28.82 -8.94 4.65
N LYS A 42 28.70 -8.94 5.99
CA LYS A 42 27.45 -8.66 6.70
C LYS A 42 27.05 -7.23 6.35
N ARG A 43 26.27 -7.05 5.29
CA ARG A 43 25.67 -5.75 4.95
C ARG A 43 24.89 -5.29 6.17
N LYS A 44 25.27 -4.14 6.73
CA LYS A 44 24.52 -3.53 7.84
C LYS A 44 23.09 -3.33 7.34
N LYS A 45 22.11 -3.91 8.03
CA LYS A 45 20.70 -3.73 7.69
C LYS A 45 20.39 -2.24 7.83
N GLN A 46 20.07 -1.57 6.73
CA GLN A 46 19.60 -0.20 6.79
C GLN A 46 18.28 -0.17 7.56
N LYS A 47 18.11 0.83 8.44
CA LYS A 47 16.85 1.05 9.14
C LYS A 47 15.76 1.35 8.10
N ARG A 48 14.60 0.72 8.24
CA ARG A 48 13.44 1.06 7.40
C ARG A 48 13.00 2.47 7.75
N ILE A 49 12.94 3.34 6.77
CA ILE A 49 12.45 4.72 6.92
C ILE A 49 10.98 4.72 6.53
N GLU A 50 10.12 4.99 7.50
CA GLU A 50 8.67 5.12 7.31
C GLU A 50 8.36 6.35 6.45
N TRP A 51 7.20 6.34 5.80
CA TRP A 51 6.75 7.49 5.00
C TRP A 51 6.03 8.47 5.92
N THR A 52 6.43 9.73 5.88
CA THR A 52 5.73 10.79 6.61
C THR A 52 4.47 11.21 5.87
N GLN A 53 3.55 11.88 6.58
CA GLN A 53 2.34 12.41 5.98
C GLN A 53 2.65 13.50 4.93
N GLU A 54 3.64 14.35 5.19
CA GLU A 54 4.09 15.37 4.23
C GLU A 54 4.62 14.75 2.93
N GLU A 55 5.40 13.66 3.01
CA GLU A 55 5.87 12.93 1.83
C GLU A 55 4.71 12.32 1.04
N LEU A 56 3.66 11.87 1.73
CA LEU A 56 2.47 11.30 1.12
C LEU A 56 1.63 12.35 0.38
N GLU A 57 1.43 13.51 1.00
CA GLU A 57 0.70 14.64 0.42
C GLU A 57 1.42 15.19 -0.81
N GLU A 58 2.73 15.39 -0.74
CA GLU A 58 3.50 15.87 -1.89
C GLU A 58 3.54 14.83 -3.03
N LEU A 59 3.51 13.53 -2.70
CA LEU A 59 3.36 12.45 -3.69
C LEU A 59 1.98 12.50 -4.36
N GLU A 60 0.91 12.68 -3.58
CA GLU A 60 -0.45 12.77 -4.10
C GLU A 60 -0.60 14.00 -5.02
N GLU A 61 -0.18 15.19 -4.57
CA GLU A 61 -0.20 16.41 -5.35
C GLU A 61 0.68 16.30 -6.61
N GLY A 62 1.87 15.71 -6.49
CA GLY A 62 2.75 15.44 -7.63
C GLY A 62 2.11 14.51 -8.66
N MET A 63 1.40 13.47 -8.20
CA MET A 63 0.67 12.58 -9.08
C MET A 63 -0.53 13.25 -9.75
N GLU A 64 -1.19 14.20 -9.08
CA GLU A 64 -2.28 14.97 -9.69
C GLU A 64 -1.76 15.83 -10.85
N LYS A 65 -0.61 16.49 -10.66
CA LYS A 65 0.00 17.37 -11.66
C LYS A 65 0.66 16.61 -12.81
N PHE A 66 1.39 15.54 -12.51
CA PHE A 66 2.30 14.88 -13.47
C PHE A 66 1.95 13.41 -13.77
N GLY A 67 0.94 12.85 -13.10
CA GLY A 67 0.55 11.45 -13.27
C GLY A 67 1.56 10.47 -12.69
N THR A 68 2.05 9.53 -13.50
CA THR A 68 3.02 8.50 -13.11
C THR A 68 4.46 8.85 -13.49
N ASN A 69 4.74 10.12 -13.78
CA ASN A 69 6.08 10.60 -14.11
C ASN A 69 6.93 10.80 -12.85
N TRP A 70 7.36 9.70 -12.23
CA TRP A 70 8.06 9.68 -10.93
C TRP A 70 9.31 10.55 -10.87
N THR A 71 10.08 10.60 -11.96
CA THR A 71 11.28 11.45 -12.06
C THR A 71 10.94 12.93 -12.05
N LEU A 72 9.86 13.32 -12.73
CA LEU A 72 9.40 14.70 -12.77
C LEU A 72 8.84 15.13 -11.40
N ILE A 73 8.08 14.25 -10.75
CA ILE A 73 7.57 14.47 -9.39
C ILE A 73 8.75 14.68 -8.41
N LEU A 74 9.77 13.82 -8.46
CA LEU A 74 10.96 13.95 -7.62
C LEU A 74 11.73 15.26 -7.88
N ASN A 75 11.83 15.69 -9.14
CA ASN A 75 12.53 16.92 -9.49
C ASN A 75 11.77 18.19 -9.07
N MET A 76 10.44 18.15 -9.11
CA MET A 76 9.60 19.27 -8.69
C MET A 76 9.45 19.34 -7.16
N SER A 77 9.50 18.20 -6.48
CA SER A 77 9.46 18.15 -5.03
C SER A 77 10.69 18.81 -4.42
N SER A 78 10.48 19.88 -3.68
CA SER A 78 11.56 20.72 -3.16
C SER A 78 11.91 20.43 -1.70
N GLY A 79 11.18 19.55 -1.02
CA GLY A 79 11.36 19.28 0.40
C GLY A 79 11.47 17.80 0.73
N PRO A 80 10.42 17.19 1.29
CA PRO A 80 10.47 15.89 1.98
C PRO A 80 10.84 14.72 1.07
N LEU A 81 10.46 14.75 -0.21
CA LEU A 81 10.77 13.68 -1.17
C LEU A 81 12.22 13.65 -1.66
N LYS A 82 13.05 14.67 -1.39
CA LYS A 82 14.46 14.73 -1.85
C LYS A 82 15.33 13.57 -1.38
N ASN A 83 15.00 12.98 -0.23
CA ASN A 83 15.72 11.82 0.31
C ASN A 83 15.20 10.48 -0.24
N ARG A 84 14.21 10.51 -1.14
CA ARG A 84 13.62 9.33 -1.77
C ARG A 84 14.08 9.17 -3.21
N THR A 85 13.81 8.00 -3.77
CA THR A 85 14.08 7.70 -5.18
C THR A 85 12.79 7.54 -5.97
N ASN A 86 12.85 7.76 -7.29
CA ASN A 86 11.69 7.57 -8.18
C ASN A 86 11.06 6.16 -8.04
N VAL A 87 11.89 5.13 -7.78
CA VAL A 87 11.43 3.76 -7.55
C VAL A 87 10.65 3.67 -6.24
N GLN A 88 11.13 4.31 -5.18
CA GLN A 88 10.42 4.35 -3.89
C GLN A 88 9.07 5.05 -4.01
N LEU A 89 8.97 6.15 -4.77
CA LEU A 89 7.71 6.84 -5.05
C LEU A 89 6.73 5.91 -5.75
N LYS A 90 7.17 5.23 -6.83
CA LYS A 90 6.36 4.26 -7.56
C LYS A 90 5.85 3.14 -6.64
N ASP A 91 6.74 2.52 -5.87
CA ASP A 91 6.38 1.42 -4.98
C ASP A 91 5.46 1.88 -3.85
N LYS A 92 5.65 3.10 -3.34
CA LYS A 92 4.75 3.68 -2.35
C LYS A 92 3.36 3.93 -2.93
N ALA A 93 3.25 4.51 -4.12
CA ALA A 93 1.96 4.72 -4.79
C ALA A 93 1.22 3.39 -5.04
N ARG A 94 1.94 2.34 -5.45
CA ARG A 94 1.40 0.97 -5.59
C ARG A 94 0.90 0.40 -4.26
N ASN A 95 1.65 0.60 -3.18
CA ASN A 95 1.26 0.13 -1.86
C ASN A 95 0.05 0.92 -1.31
N GLU A 96 -0.02 2.23 -1.54
CA GLU A 96 -1.18 3.06 -1.18
C GLU A 96 -2.44 2.58 -1.88
N LYS A 97 -2.37 2.31 -3.19
CA LYS A 97 -3.50 1.77 -3.94
C LYS A 97 -4.02 0.49 -3.30
N ARG A 98 -3.12 -0.47 -3.03
CA ARG A 98 -3.46 -1.75 -2.41
C ARG A 98 -4.03 -1.60 -1.00
N ARG A 99 -3.56 -0.61 -0.24
CA ARG A 99 -4.07 -0.27 1.09
C ARG A 99 -5.50 0.27 1.00
N ARG A 100 -5.73 1.26 0.13
CA ARG A 100 -7.04 1.87 -0.11
C ARG A 100 -8.08 0.85 -0.60
N GLU A 101 -7.70 -0.05 -1.51
CA GLU A 101 -8.55 -1.16 -1.97
C GLU A 101 -9.00 -2.07 -0.82
N ARG A 102 -8.11 -2.37 0.12
CA ARG A 102 -8.44 -3.21 1.30
C ARG A 102 -9.34 -2.48 2.29
N GLU A 103 -9.09 -1.20 2.51
CA GLU A 103 -9.82 -0.38 3.48
C GLU A 103 -11.14 0.20 2.91
N GLY A 104 -11.41 -0.01 1.62
CA GLY A 104 -12.59 0.55 0.96
C GLY A 104 -12.53 2.08 0.77
N ILE A 105 -11.33 2.67 0.85
CA ILE A 105 -11.11 4.10 0.65
C ILE A 105 -11.06 4.39 -0.85
N PRO A 106 -11.67 5.49 -1.34
CA PRO A 106 -11.56 5.88 -2.75
C PRO A 106 -10.10 5.97 -3.20
N LEU A 107 -9.76 5.30 -4.31
CA LEU A 107 -8.38 5.23 -4.82
C LEU A 107 -7.85 6.59 -5.28
N GLY A 108 -8.72 7.51 -5.72
CA GLY A 108 -8.34 8.82 -6.22
C GLY A 108 -7.29 8.74 -7.33
N ILE A 109 -6.29 9.63 -7.27
CA ILE A 109 -5.20 9.66 -8.26
C ILE A 109 -4.34 8.39 -8.25
N PHE A 110 -4.29 7.66 -7.13
CA PHE A 110 -3.53 6.42 -7.00
C PHE A 110 -4.07 5.28 -7.88
N GLN A 111 -5.28 5.41 -8.44
CA GLN A 111 -5.77 4.46 -9.45
C GLN A 111 -4.81 4.34 -10.64
N LYS A 112 -4.19 5.44 -11.05
CA LYS A 112 -3.22 5.51 -12.16
C LYS A 112 -1.90 4.80 -11.85
N ALA A 113 -1.59 4.53 -10.59
CA ALA A 113 -0.40 3.78 -10.21
C ALA A 113 -0.53 2.32 -10.71
N THR A 114 0.10 2.04 -11.85
CA THR A 114 0.17 0.72 -12.47
C THR A 114 1.57 0.13 -12.30
N GLY A 115 1.64 -1.19 -12.13
CA GLY A 115 2.88 -1.96 -11.99
C GLY A 115 3.46 -2.35 -13.33
#